data_AF-M5FEK3-F1
#
_entry.id   AF-M5FEK3-F1
#
_cell.length_a   1.000
_cell.length_b   1.000
_cell.length_c   1.000
_cell.angle_alpha   90.00
_cell.angle_beta   90.00
_cell.angle_gamma   90.00
#
_symmetry.space_group_name_H-M   'P 1'
#
loop_
_entity.id
_entity.type
_entity.pdbx_description
1 polymer ?
#
loop_
_entity_poly.entity_id
_entity_poly.type
_entity_poly.pdbx_seq_one_letter_code
_entity_poly.pdbx_strand_id
1 'polypeptide(L)'
;MRRKLTLPKTLLLAGAVLLMAMLPTALPARAQEAQIVSIVTGLAPGDLLNIRATPSAVGKIEARLPNGSSLNNLGCNDVNGHQWCKVAEIDNPQMSGWAPARYLSSINPQPVADMETTGEGATTAARVANPAAPLPDLTERLGGTSAETPPTPAEAIGKAAIEDAYRLALSANEDPSTGETDAPAADAVQNLAVNAAPPADAQTVARLQPPGPPAAGAKNKIPCARYVGQPMTSCEVSIVRPGDGKVAVTVTWPDGGTRVISFAAGLPASSDATDEFRFTREGTLNMIRVGVSERFEIPDALATGG
;
A
#
# COMPACT_ATOMS: atom_id res chain seq x y z
N MET A 1 -1.09 74.50 -73.52
CA MET A 1 -1.30 73.21 -72.79
C MET A 1 -1.49 73.52 -71.30
N ARG A 2 -2.37 72.81 -70.57
CA ARG A 2 -2.45 72.90 -69.09
C ARG A 2 -1.72 71.71 -68.47
N ARG A 3 -0.88 71.93 -67.45
CA ARG A 3 -0.33 70.87 -66.58
C ARG A 3 -0.62 71.24 -65.12
N LYS A 4 -0.88 70.23 -64.29
CA LYS A 4 -1.43 70.35 -62.93
C LYS A 4 -0.29 70.34 -61.89
N LEU A 5 -0.50 71.01 -60.75
CA LEU A 5 0.29 70.78 -59.54
C LEU A 5 -0.31 69.61 -58.74
N THR A 6 0.53 68.93 -57.96
CA THR A 6 0.14 68.09 -56.81
C THR A 6 1.14 68.30 -55.66
N LEU A 7 0.68 68.12 -54.42
CA LEU A 7 1.33 68.57 -53.19
C LEU A 7 1.97 67.37 -52.42
N PRO A 8 3.11 67.53 -51.73
CA PRO A 8 3.71 66.46 -50.93
C PRO A 8 2.90 66.10 -49.67
N LYS A 9 3.00 64.85 -49.23
CA LYS A 9 2.38 64.32 -47.99
C LYS A 9 3.23 64.63 -46.76
N THR A 10 2.72 65.42 -45.82
CA THR A 10 3.22 65.49 -44.42
C THR A 10 2.07 65.80 -43.46
N LEU A 11 1.47 64.77 -42.86
CA LEU A 11 0.58 64.86 -41.67
C LEU A 11 0.19 63.44 -41.22
N LEU A 12 0.62 63.04 -40.02
CA LEU A 12 0.00 62.04 -39.09
C LEU A 12 0.98 61.69 -37.96
N LEU A 13 1.07 62.56 -36.97
CA LEU A 13 1.75 62.38 -35.68
C LEU A 13 1.17 63.41 -34.69
N ALA A 14 1.31 63.17 -33.39
CA ALA A 14 0.69 63.93 -32.29
C ALA A 14 -0.85 63.83 -32.22
N GLY A 15 -1.33 62.76 -31.57
CA GLY A 15 -2.70 62.60 -31.09
C GLY A 15 -2.68 61.61 -29.93
N ALA A 16 -2.47 62.09 -28.70
CA ALA A 16 -2.07 61.26 -27.56
C ALA A 16 -2.77 61.67 -26.25
N VAL A 17 -2.62 60.80 -25.25
CA VAL A 17 -2.93 60.99 -23.81
C VAL A 17 -4.40 60.69 -23.38
N LEU A 18 -4.50 59.98 -22.24
CA LEU A 18 -5.67 59.77 -21.37
C LEU A 18 -6.85 58.88 -21.85
N LEU A 19 -6.61 57.56 -21.98
CA LEU A 19 -7.60 56.54 -21.52
C LEU A 19 -6.97 55.16 -21.23
N MET A 20 -6.00 55.11 -20.30
CA MET A 20 -5.30 53.89 -19.89
C MET A 20 -5.15 53.86 -18.36
N ALA A 21 -6.19 53.43 -17.67
CA ALA A 21 -6.18 53.14 -16.23
C ALA A 21 -7.22 52.05 -15.92
N MET A 22 -6.92 51.19 -14.95
CA MET A 22 -7.79 50.08 -14.48
C MET A 22 -8.15 49.01 -15.53
N LEU A 23 -7.15 48.27 -16.01
CA LEU A 23 -7.36 46.81 -16.11
C LEU A 23 -7.04 46.23 -14.72
N PRO A 24 -7.94 45.45 -14.09
CA PRO A 24 -7.60 44.74 -12.88
C PRO A 24 -6.56 43.67 -13.21
N THR A 25 -5.44 43.66 -12.49
CA THR A 25 -4.48 42.55 -12.53
C THR A 25 -5.08 41.34 -11.81
N ALA A 26 -5.99 40.65 -12.50
CA ALA A 26 -6.44 39.33 -12.12
C ALA A 26 -5.23 38.40 -12.13
N LEU A 27 -4.60 38.24 -10.95
CA LEU A 27 -3.68 37.14 -10.70
C LEU A 27 -4.40 35.86 -11.13
N PRO A 28 -3.81 35.03 -12.01
CA PRO A 28 -4.41 33.73 -12.29
C PRO A 28 -4.47 32.99 -10.97
N ALA A 29 -5.69 32.70 -10.51
CA ALA A 29 -5.89 31.78 -9.41
C ALA A 29 -5.27 30.45 -9.85
N ARG A 30 -4.07 30.16 -9.34
CA ARG A 30 -3.51 28.83 -9.45
C ARG A 30 -4.47 27.95 -8.67
N ALA A 31 -5.29 27.19 -9.41
CA ALA A 31 -5.91 26.00 -8.85
C ALA A 31 -4.75 25.18 -8.30
N GLN A 32 -4.64 25.15 -6.97
CA GLN A 32 -3.65 24.34 -6.29
C GLN A 32 -4.10 22.90 -6.56
N GLU A 33 -3.47 22.21 -7.52
CA GLU A 33 -3.76 20.81 -7.77
C GLU A 33 -3.52 20.07 -6.45
N ALA A 34 -4.60 19.60 -5.83
CA ALA A 34 -4.56 19.03 -4.50
C ALA A 34 -3.62 17.83 -4.54
N GLN A 35 -2.52 17.91 -3.79
CA GLN A 35 -1.49 16.89 -3.81
C GLN A 35 -2.07 15.62 -3.18
N ILE A 36 -2.49 14.68 -4.03
CA ILE A 36 -3.07 13.42 -3.61
C ILE A 36 -1.96 12.63 -2.94
N VAL A 37 -2.00 12.53 -1.62
CA VAL A 37 -1.09 11.65 -0.88
C VAL A 37 -1.51 10.21 -1.16
N SER A 38 -0.56 9.28 -1.17
CA SER A 38 -0.84 7.86 -1.28
C SER A 38 0.08 7.10 -0.34
N ILE A 39 -0.51 6.22 0.47
CA ILE A 39 0.23 5.37 1.40
C ILE A 39 0.49 4.02 0.73
N VAL A 40 1.72 3.52 0.86
CA VAL A 40 2.10 2.18 0.40
C VAL A 40 1.40 1.13 1.26
N THR A 41 0.60 0.26 0.64
CA THR A 41 -0.16 -0.80 1.33
C THR A 41 -0.16 -2.11 0.54
N GLY A 42 -0.63 -3.20 1.16
CA GLY A 42 -0.85 -4.49 0.47
C GLY A 42 0.42 -5.33 0.21
N LEU A 43 1.57 -4.95 0.76
CA LEU A 43 2.78 -5.78 0.75
C LEU A 43 2.73 -6.84 1.87
N ALA A 44 3.44 -7.95 1.69
CA ALA A 44 3.64 -8.95 2.74
C ALA A 44 4.54 -8.40 3.88
N PRO A 45 4.55 -9.03 5.08
CA PRO A 45 5.45 -8.64 6.17
C PRO A 45 6.93 -8.71 5.74
N GLY A 46 7.63 -7.58 5.80
CA GLY A 46 9.04 -7.46 5.39
C GLY A 46 9.27 -7.19 3.90
N ASP A 47 8.24 -7.20 3.06
CA ASP A 47 8.35 -6.89 1.63
C ASP A 47 8.43 -5.38 1.35
N LEU A 48 9.03 -5.02 0.22
CA LEU A 48 9.20 -3.62 -0.21
C LEU A 48 8.62 -3.38 -1.61
N LEU A 49 7.84 -2.30 -1.76
CA LEU A 49 7.33 -1.82 -3.04
C LEU A 49 8.49 -1.26 -3.87
N ASN A 50 8.67 -1.77 -5.08
CA ASN A 50 9.71 -1.30 -5.99
C ASN A 50 9.17 -0.11 -6.82
N ILE A 51 9.72 1.08 -6.58
CA ILE A 51 9.48 2.29 -7.37
C ILE A 51 10.42 2.27 -8.59
N ARG A 52 9.89 2.52 -9.80
CA ARG A 52 10.61 2.25 -11.06
C ARG A 52 10.74 3.44 -11.99
N ALA A 53 11.78 3.43 -12.85
CA ALA A 53 12.01 4.47 -13.86
C ALA A 53 10.86 4.62 -14.86
N THR A 54 10.20 3.50 -15.19
CA THR A 54 9.13 3.40 -16.18
C THR A 54 7.92 2.66 -15.60
N PRO A 55 6.70 2.83 -16.17
CA PRO A 55 5.50 2.08 -15.79
C PRO A 55 5.56 0.64 -16.32
N SER A 56 6.59 -0.09 -15.91
CA SER A 56 6.87 -1.45 -16.32
C SER A 56 7.60 -2.18 -15.20
N ALA A 57 7.14 -3.39 -14.90
CA ALA A 57 7.65 -4.24 -13.85
C ALA A 57 9.06 -4.83 -14.11
N VAL A 58 9.56 -4.74 -15.35
CA VAL A 58 10.95 -5.04 -15.70
C VAL A 58 11.82 -3.77 -15.81
N GLY A 59 11.22 -2.59 -15.61
CA GLY A 59 11.94 -1.31 -15.56
C GLY A 59 12.89 -1.22 -14.36
N LYS A 60 13.98 -0.46 -14.53
CA LYS A 60 14.97 -0.16 -13.49
C LYS A 60 14.29 0.30 -12.20
N ILE A 61 14.75 -0.23 -11.08
CA ILE A 61 14.30 0.16 -9.75
C ILE A 61 15.07 1.43 -9.35
N GLU A 62 14.35 2.45 -8.92
CA GLU A 62 14.91 3.71 -8.42
C GLU A 62 14.86 3.78 -6.89
N ALA A 63 13.81 3.22 -6.26
CA ALA A 63 13.69 3.12 -4.81
C ALA A 63 12.90 1.88 -4.37
N ARG A 64 12.97 1.56 -3.08
CA ARG A 64 12.22 0.48 -2.43
C ARG A 64 11.62 0.98 -1.12
N LEU A 65 10.31 0.84 -0.95
CA LEU A 65 9.55 1.46 0.15
C LEU A 65 8.69 0.42 0.90
N PRO A 66 8.68 0.39 2.24
CA PRO A 66 7.83 -0.50 3.03
C PRO A 66 6.35 -0.10 3.02
N ASN A 67 5.48 -0.97 3.55
CA ASN A 67 4.12 -0.58 3.94
C ASN A 67 4.16 0.64 4.89
N GLY A 68 3.22 1.56 4.73
CA GLY A 68 3.13 2.80 5.52
C GLY A 68 3.90 4.00 4.95
N SER A 69 4.75 3.84 3.93
CA SER A 69 5.42 4.97 3.28
C SER A 69 4.43 5.90 2.58
N SER A 70 4.52 7.20 2.85
CA SER A 70 3.69 8.24 2.22
C SER A 70 4.36 8.84 0.98
N LEU A 71 3.60 8.98 -0.10
CA LEU A 71 4.05 9.45 -1.41
C LEU A 71 3.11 10.51 -1.97
N ASN A 72 3.64 11.46 -2.73
CA ASN A 72 2.85 12.31 -3.60
C ASN A 72 2.49 11.53 -4.89
N ASN A 73 1.19 11.38 -5.16
CA ASN A 73 0.67 10.74 -6.36
C ASN A 73 0.41 11.80 -7.44
N LEU A 74 1.18 11.72 -8.52
CA LEU A 74 1.21 12.68 -9.63
C LEU A 74 0.35 12.21 -10.82
N GLY A 75 -0.59 11.30 -10.58
CA GLY A 75 -1.53 10.78 -11.57
C GLY A 75 -1.21 9.35 -12.02
N CYS A 76 -2.27 8.62 -12.41
CA CYS A 76 -2.21 7.21 -12.77
C CYS A 76 -2.61 6.98 -14.22
N ASN A 77 -1.94 6.04 -14.89
CA ASN A 77 -2.11 5.70 -16.29
C ASN A 77 -2.15 4.18 -16.46
N ASP A 78 -3.00 3.68 -17.35
CA ASP A 78 -3.09 2.27 -17.67
C ASP A 78 -2.09 1.88 -18.77
N VAL A 79 -1.20 0.94 -18.45
CA VAL A 79 -0.09 0.49 -19.31
C VAL A 79 -0.09 -1.05 -19.34
N ASN A 80 -0.28 -1.62 -20.53
CA ASN A 80 -0.39 -3.08 -20.75
C ASN A 80 -1.46 -3.76 -19.87
N GLY A 81 -2.61 -3.10 -19.68
CA GLY A 81 -3.71 -3.63 -18.85
C GLY A 81 -3.43 -3.59 -17.34
N HIS A 82 -2.47 -2.79 -16.89
CA HIS A 82 -2.17 -2.56 -15.48
C HIS A 82 -2.10 -1.06 -15.19
N GLN A 83 -2.75 -0.61 -14.13
CA GLN A 83 -2.69 0.80 -13.73
C GLN A 83 -1.40 1.11 -12.95
N TRP A 84 -0.65 2.11 -13.42
CA TRP A 84 0.59 2.60 -12.83
C TRP A 84 0.45 4.08 -12.46
N CYS A 85 0.74 4.43 -11.21
CA CYS A 85 0.79 5.82 -10.77
C CYS A 85 2.23 6.33 -10.83
N LYS A 86 2.40 7.56 -11.35
CA LYS A 86 3.62 8.33 -11.20
C LYS A 86 3.63 8.85 -9.75
N VAL A 87 4.69 8.55 -9.02
CA VAL A 87 4.83 8.93 -7.61
C VAL A 87 6.14 9.66 -7.37
N ALA A 88 6.17 10.49 -6.32
CA ALA A 88 7.37 11.11 -5.78
C ALA A 88 7.37 11.05 -4.25
N GLU A 89 8.54 10.96 -3.63
CA GLU A 89 8.70 11.09 -2.19
C GLU A 89 8.34 12.52 -1.74
N ILE A 90 7.73 12.65 -0.55
CA ILE A 90 7.18 13.93 -0.07
C ILE A 90 8.31 14.93 0.24
N ASP A 91 9.28 14.51 1.04
CA ASP A 91 10.42 15.36 1.45
C ASP A 91 11.51 15.49 0.37
N ASN A 92 11.48 14.60 -0.63
CA ASN A 92 12.48 14.53 -1.70
C ASN A 92 11.83 14.25 -3.07
N PRO A 93 11.19 15.25 -3.69
CA PRO A 93 10.52 15.08 -4.98
C PRO A 93 11.46 14.76 -6.16
N GLN A 94 12.79 14.75 -5.96
CA GLN A 94 13.74 14.20 -6.95
C GLN A 94 13.70 12.67 -6.97
N MET A 95 13.41 12.00 -5.85
CA MET A 95 13.04 10.58 -5.86
C MET A 95 11.63 10.44 -6.42
N SER A 96 11.53 10.27 -7.74
CA SER A 96 10.26 10.02 -8.42
C SER A 96 10.34 8.84 -9.37
N GLY A 97 9.24 8.11 -9.51
CA GLY A 97 9.16 6.92 -10.35
C GLY A 97 7.73 6.46 -10.55
N TRP A 98 7.55 5.21 -10.89
CA TRP A 98 6.26 4.57 -11.16
C TRP A 98 6.05 3.38 -10.22
N ALA A 99 4.83 3.24 -9.73
CA ALA A 99 4.41 2.11 -8.92
C ALA A 99 3.03 1.59 -9.37
N PRO A 100 2.71 0.30 -9.19
CA PRO A 100 1.37 -0.22 -9.48
C PRO A 100 0.33 0.37 -8.53
N ALA A 101 -0.78 0.87 -9.07
CA ALA A 101 -1.82 1.56 -8.29
C ALA A 101 -2.40 0.70 -7.14
N ARG A 102 -2.44 -0.63 -7.32
CA ARG A 102 -2.90 -1.61 -6.33
C ARG A 102 -2.12 -1.65 -5.00
N TYR A 103 -0.97 -0.97 -4.90
CA TYR A 103 -0.20 -0.81 -3.65
C TYR A 103 -0.23 0.62 -3.10
N LEU A 104 -1.10 1.48 -3.63
CA LEU A 104 -1.18 2.90 -3.29
C LEU A 104 -2.60 3.21 -2.81
N SER A 105 -2.78 3.36 -1.50
CA SER A 105 -4.03 3.84 -0.93
C SER A 105 -4.08 5.35 -1.01
N SER A 106 -4.87 5.89 -1.94
CA SER A 106 -5.08 7.34 -2.11
C SER A 106 -5.74 7.95 -0.88
N ILE A 107 -5.02 8.83 -0.19
CA ILE A 107 -5.57 9.73 0.82
C ILE A 107 -5.50 11.14 0.25
N ASN A 108 -6.66 11.76 0.02
CA ASN A 108 -6.73 13.17 -0.33
C ASN A 108 -6.99 13.99 0.96
N PRO A 109 -5.96 14.60 1.58
CA PRO A 109 -6.15 15.39 2.79
C PRO A 109 -6.82 16.73 2.45
N GLN A 110 -8.15 16.74 2.45
CA GLN A 110 -8.96 17.96 2.41
C GLN A 110 -9.88 17.98 3.65
N PRO A 111 -9.42 18.58 4.76
CA PRO A 111 -10.28 18.92 5.89
C PRO A 111 -11.43 19.83 5.45
N VAL A 112 -12.54 19.80 6.21
CA VAL A 112 -13.77 20.51 5.87
C VAL A 112 -13.59 22.03 5.84
N ALA A 113 -14.34 22.68 4.95
CA ALA A 113 -14.62 24.11 5.05
C ALA A 113 -15.91 24.30 5.85
N ASP A 114 -15.86 25.09 6.91
CA ASP A 114 -17.00 25.33 7.80
C ASP A 114 -18.09 26.14 7.08
N MET A 115 -19.20 25.49 6.72
CA MET A 115 -20.33 26.17 6.06
C MET A 115 -21.24 26.89 7.08
N GLU A 116 -20.72 27.99 7.61
CA GLU A 116 -21.56 29.04 8.20
C GLU A 116 -22.56 29.52 7.15
N THR A 117 -23.84 29.24 7.37
CA THR A 117 -24.89 29.44 6.36
C THR A 117 -25.44 30.86 6.44
N THR A 118 -25.00 31.74 5.55
CA THR A 118 -25.68 32.99 5.20
C THR A 118 -25.98 33.00 3.71
N GLY A 119 -27.25 33.16 3.31
CA GLY A 119 -27.67 33.21 1.90
C GLY A 119 -27.57 34.61 1.28
N GLU A 120 -27.63 34.71 -0.05
CA GLU A 120 -28.92 35.00 -0.73
C GLU A 120 -28.81 34.99 -2.27
N GLY A 121 -29.65 34.20 -2.95
CA GLY A 121 -29.98 34.34 -4.38
C GLY A 121 -28.91 33.96 -5.45
N ALA A 122 -29.28 33.55 -6.67
CA ALA A 122 -30.60 33.19 -7.20
C ALA A 122 -30.49 32.36 -8.51
N THR A 123 -31.39 31.37 -8.69
CA THR A 123 -32.01 30.89 -9.98
C THR A 123 -31.14 30.63 -11.23
N THR A 124 -31.25 29.57 -12.04
CA THR A 124 -32.19 28.42 -12.25
C THR A 124 -31.54 27.53 -13.35
N ALA A 125 -31.97 26.33 -13.79
CA ALA A 125 -33.05 25.35 -13.55
C ALA A 125 -32.66 24.05 -14.32
N ALA A 126 -33.20 22.84 -14.12
CA ALA A 126 -34.05 22.24 -13.09
C ALA A 126 -33.98 20.70 -13.21
N ARG A 127 -34.36 19.96 -12.15
CA ARG A 127 -34.84 18.57 -12.25
C ARG A 127 -35.97 18.34 -11.24
N VAL A 128 -36.91 17.47 -11.61
CA VAL A 128 -38.15 17.20 -10.87
C VAL A 128 -37.85 16.71 -9.44
N ALA A 129 -38.52 17.30 -8.45
CA ALA A 129 -38.42 16.89 -7.06
C ALA A 129 -39.18 15.58 -6.80
N ASN A 130 -38.55 14.69 -6.04
CA ASN A 130 -39.21 13.59 -5.34
C ASN A 130 -39.22 13.98 -3.86
N PRO A 131 -40.34 13.88 -3.11
CA PRO A 131 -40.38 14.29 -1.71
C PRO A 131 -39.40 13.44 -0.89
N ALA A 132 -38.69 14.07 0.04
CA ALA A 132 -37.68 13.40 0.85
C ALA A 132 -38.33 12.33 1.75
N ALA A 133 -37.89 11.08 1.61
CA ALA A 133 -38.04 10.12 2.69
C ALA A 133 -37.18 10.60 3.88
N PRO A 134 -37.65 10.45 5.13
CA PRO A 134 -36.83 10.78 6.29
C PRO A 134 -35.57 9.91 6.32
N LEU A 135 -34.50 10.45 6.89
CA LEU A 135 -33.27 9.68 7.15
C LEU A 135 -33.63 8.47 8.04
N PRO A 136 -33.18 7.24 7.72
CA PRO A 136 -33.48 6.07 8.51
C PRO A 136 -32.80 6.16 9.88
N ASP A 137 -33.56 5.94 10.95
CA ASP A 137 -33.02 5.92 12.30
C ASP A 137 -32.03 4.75 12.46
N LEU A 138 -30.78 5.07 12.80
CA LEU A 138 -29.73 4.09 13.01
C LEU A 138 -29.99 3.25 14.28
N THR A 139 -30.76 3.77 15.24
CA THR A 139 -31.17 3.09 16.47
C THR A 139 -32.03 1.85 16.16
N GLU A 140 -32.97 2.00 15.25
CA GLU A 140 -33.87 0.92 14.82
C GLU A 140 -33.11 -0.12 13.98
N ARG A 141 -32.16 0.32 13.15
CA ARG A 141 -31.34 -0.56 12.30
C ARG A 141 -30.18 -1.27 13.01
N LEU A 142 -29.87 -0.89 14.24
CA LEU A 142 -28.87 -1.55 15.11
C LEU A 142 -29.51 -2.49 16.16
N GLY A 143 -30.84 -2.62 16.18
CA GLY A 143 -31.53 -3.55 17.09
C GLY A 143 -31.54 -3.09 18.55
N GLY A 144 -31.81 -1.80 18.79
CA GLY A 144 -31.78 -1.14 20.10
C GLY A 144 -32.83 -1.59 21.13
N THR A 145 -32.87 -2.88 21.47
CA THR A 145 -33.65 -3.42 22.61
C THR A 145 -32.85 -4.39 23.49
N SER A 146 -31.53 -4.18 23.59
CA SER A 146 -30.76 -4.68 24.74
C SER A 146 -30.75 -3.60 25.83
N ALA A 147 -31.38 -3.89 26.97
CA ALA A 147 -31.15 -3.11 28.18
C ALA A 147 -29.70 -3.34 28.61
N GLU A 148 -28.88 -2.29 28.61
CA GLU A 148 -27.45 -2.43 28.91
C GLU A 148 -27.27 -2.95 30.34
N THR A 149 -26.91 -4.23 30.42
CA THR A 149 -26.67 -4.91 31.69
C THR A 149 -25.29 -4.45 32.15
N PRO A 150 -25.14 -3.94 33.40
CA PRO A 150 -23.86 -3.45 33.88
C PRO A 150 -22.80 -4.56 33.74
N PRO A 151 -21.58 -4.24 33.27
CA PRO A 151 -20.58 -5.23 32.89
C PRO A 151 -20.30 -6.18 34.05
N THR A 152 -20.14 -7.47 33.75
CA THR A 152 -19.85 -8.43 34.80
C THR A 152 -18.51 -8.08 35.48
N PRO A 153 -18.31 -8.43 36.77
CA PRO A 153 -17.04 -8.19 37.44
C PRO A 153 -15.84 -8.75 36.67
N ALA A 154 -16.01 -9.87 35.93
CA ALA A 154 -14.98 -10.46 35.09
C ALA A 154 -14.61 -9.56 33.89
N GLU A 155 -15.58 -8.95 33.21
CA GLU A 155 -15.33 -8.03 32.09
C GLU A 155 -14.72 -6.70 32.57
N ALA A 156 -15.16 -6.19 33.72
CA ALA A 156 -14.56 -5.02 34.35
C ALA A 156 -13.09 -5.26 34.73
N ILE A 157 -12.78 -6.44 35.30
CA ILE A 157 -11.40 -6.87 35.58
C ILE A 157 -10.60 -7.03 34.29
N GLY A 158 -11.15 -7.65 33.24
CA GLY A 158 -10.50 -7.81 31.94
C GLY A 158 -10.13 -6.48 31.29
N LYS A 159 -11.05 -5.52 31.29
CA LYS A 159 -10.82 -4.16 30.77
C LYS A 159 -9.75 -3.41 31.58
N ALA A 160 -9.81 -3.47 32.91
CA ALA A 160 -8.81 -2.86 33.79
C ALA A 160 -7.41 -3.46 33.59
N ALA A 161 -7.30 -4.78 33.40
CA ALA A 161 -6.03 -5.47 33.14
C ALA A 161 -5.41 -5.07 31.79
N ILE A 162 -6.22 -4.84 30.75
CA ILE A 162 -5.76 -4.35 29.45
C ILE A 162 -5.25 -2.89 29.57
N GLU A 163 -5.98 -2.04 30.29
CA GLU A 163 -5.59 -0.64 30.52
C GLU A 163 -4.30 -0.51 31.36
N ASP A 164 -4.11 -1.37 32.36
CA ASP A 164 -2.89 -1.39 33.17
C ASP A 164 -1.69 -1.99 32.43
N ALA A 165 -1.88 -3.04 31.64
CA ALA A 165 -0.84 -3.56 30.75
C ALA A 165 -0.37 -2.52 29.74
N TYR A 166 -1.28 -1.70 29.20
CA TYR A 166 -0.93 -0.60 28.29
C TYR A 166 -0.17 0.53 29.03
N ARG A 167 -0.60 0.88 30.25
CA ARG A 167 0.08 1.86 31.12
C ARG A 167 1.50 1.43 31.46
N LEU A 168 1.70 0.17 31.85
CA LEU A 168 3.00 -0.43 32.12
C LEU A 168 3.91 -0.39 30.88
N ALA A 169 3.37 -0.75 29.70
CA ALA A 169 4.10 -0.71 28.45
C ALA A 169 4.58 0.72 28.07
N LEU A 170 3.80 1.76 28.37
CA LEU A 170 4.25 3.15 28.18
C LEU A 170 5.37 3.51 29.16
N SER A 171 5.22 3.21 30.46
CA SER A 171 6.26 3.51 31.47
C SER A 171 7.60 2.78 31.25
N ALA A 172 7.59 1.65 30.54
CA ALA A 172 8.79 0.89 30.21
C ALA A 172 9.62 1.50 29.06
N ASN A 173 9.21 2.63 28.49
CA ASN A 173 9.93 3.35 27.42
C ASN A 173 10.62 4.65 27.91
N GLU A 174 10.62 4.93 29.22
CA GLU A 174 11.35 6.06 29.82
C GLU A 174 12.72 5.58 30.35
N ASP A 175 13.77 5.71 29.53
CA ASP A 175 15.17 5.45 29.92
C ASP A 175 15.69 6.52 30.91
N PRO A 176 16.04 6.17 32.17
CA PRO A 176 16.66 7.11 33.11
C PRO A 176 18.17 7.24 32.83
N SER A 177 18.55 8.21 32.01
CA SER A 177 19.96 8.52 31.74
C SER A 177 20.73 8.95 33.00
N THR A 178 21.94 8.40 33.14
CA THR A 178 23.09 8.95 33.92
C THR A 178 22.93 9.17 35.43
N GLY A 179 23.57 8.29 36.21
CA GLY A 179 23.97 8.49 37.61
C GLY A 179 25.26 7.71 37.89
N GLU A 180 26.18 8.23 38.72
CA GLU A 180 27.59 7.84 38.74
C GLU A 180 28.07 7.35 40.12
N THR A 181 29.01 6.38 40.14
CA THR A 181 29.69 5.78 41.32
C THR A 181 28.78 5.03 42.32
N ASP A 182 29.27 4.11 43.15
CA ASP A 182 30.65 3.80 43.55
C ASP A 182 30.90 2.28 43.75
N ALA A 183 32.16 1.87 43.92
CA ALA A 183 32.55 0.46 44.09
C ALA A 183 33.49 0.21 45.30
N PRO A 184 33.29 -0.90 46.02
CA PRO A 184 34.38 -1.56 46.75
C PRO A 184 34.60 -3.02 46.26
N ALA A 185 35.77 -3.58 46.55
CA ALA A 185 36.24 -4.87 46.05
C ALA A 185 36.59 -5.87 47.18
N ALA A 186 36.75 -7.14 46.81
CA ALA A 186 37.04 -8.32 47.66
C ALA A 186 35.88 -8.73 48.61
N ASP A 187 35.64 -10.01 48.89
CA ASP A 187 36.57 -11.15 48.96
C ASP A 187 36.14 -12.36 48.08
N ALA A 188 36.92 -13.44 48.11
CA ALA A 188 36.83 -14.60 47.22
C ALA A 188 36.29 -15.89 47.90
N VAL A 189 36.49 -17.04 47.22
CA VAL A 189 36.44 -18.44 47.71
C VAL A 189 35.17 -19.25 47.38
N GLN A 190 35.27 -19.96 46.24
CA GLN A 190 34.82 -21.34 45.97
C GLN A 190 33.35 -21.68 45.59
N ASN A 191 33.19 -21.86 44.26
CA ASN A 191 32.64 -23.06 43.61
C ASN A 191 31.15 -23.40 43.71
N LEU A 192 30.40 -23.14 42.63
CA LEU A 192 29.40 -24.10 42.14
C LEU A 192 29.18 -24.01 40.61
N ALA A 193 28.97 -25.17 39.98
CA ALA A 193 28.38 -25.43 38.65
C ALA A 193 28.82 -24.62 37.40
N VAL A 194 29.32 -25.36 36.40
CA VAL A 194 29.59 -24.86 35.04
C VAL A 194 28.30 -24.45 34.32
N ASN A 195 28.24 -23.20 33.84
CA ASN A 195 27.41 -22.76 32.69
C ASN A 195 27.90 -21.38 32.20
N ALA A 196 29.09 -21.34 31.59
CA ALA A 196 29.64 -20.11 31.02
C ALA A 196 29.03 -19.82 29.63
N ALA A 197 28.25 -18.74 29.52
CA ALA A 197 27.88 -18.19 28.22
C ALA A 197 29.11 -17.55 27.54
N PRO A 198 29.30 -17.71 26.22
CA PRO A 198 30.33 -16.96 25.50
C PRO A 198 29.96 -15.48 25.42
N PRO A 199 30.94 -14.55 25.44
CA PRO A 199 30.67 -13.13 25.31
C PRO A 199 30.15 -12.78 23.90
N ALA A 200 29.32 -11.76 23.81
CA ALA A 200 29.03 -11.11 22.54
C ALA A 200 30.26 -10.29 22.10
N ASP A 201 30.76 -10.56 20.89
CA ASP A 201 31.06 -9.54 19.88
C ASP A 201 31.74 -10.15 18.65
N ALA A 202 30.94 -10.46 17.63
CA ALA A 202 31.40 -10.69 16.27
C ALA A 202 30.30 -10.22 15.32
N GLN A 203 30.56 -9.14 14.56
CA GLN A 203 29.61 -8.62 13.56
C GLN A 203 29.36 -9.65 12.47
N THR A 204 28.32 -10.46 12.67
CA THR A 204 27.96 -11.54 11.77
C THR A 204 27.19 -10.93 10.60
N VAL A 205 27.89 -10.71 9.49
CA VAL A 205 27.27 -10.44 8.18
C VAL A 205 26.08 -11.38 7.99
N ALA A 206 24.90 -10.81 7.72
CA ALA A 206 23.63 -11.53 7.79
C ALA A 206 23.61 -12.73 6.83
N ARG A 207 23.95 -13.91 7.36
CA ARG A 207 23.79 -15.17 6.65
C ARG A 207 22.29 -15.33 6.43
N LEU A 208 21.87 -15.23 5.16
CA LEU A 208 20.51 -15.57 4.76
C LEU A 208 20.24 -17.00 5.20
N GLN A 209 19.51 -17.14 6.29
CA GLN A 209 19.02 -18.43 6.75
C GLN A 209 18.09 -18.94 5.65
N PRO A 210 18.33 -20.12 5.04
CA PRO A 210 17.39 -20.67 4.08
C PRO A 210 16.03 -20.81 4.78
N PRO A 211 14.91 -20.51 4.09
CA PRO A 211 13.61 -20.44 4.73
C PRO A 211 13.33 -21.73 5.49
N GLY A 212 13.09 -21.59 6.80
CA GLY A 212 12.83 -22.72 7.68
C GLY A 212 11.58 -23.51 7.22
N PRO A 213 11.48 -24.80 7.56
CA PRO A 213 10.30 -25.59 7.22
C PRO A 213 9.03 -24.86 7.71
N PRO A 214 8.00 -24.70 6.86
CA PRO A 214 6.90 -23.78 7.12
C PRO A 214 6.14 -24.16 8.40
N ALA A 215 5.84 -23.14 9.21
CA ALA A 215 5.19 -23.32 10.49
C ALA A 215 3.87 -24.10 10.37
N ALA A 216 3.65 -25.05 11.29
CA ALA A 216 2.55 -26.02 11.26
C ALA A 216 1.18 -25.37 11.54
N GLY A 217 0.69 -24.62 10.56
CA GLY A 217 -0.57 -23.88 10.57
C GLY A 217 -0.90 -23.28 9.20
N ALA A 218 0.11 -22.98 8.37
CA ALA A 218 -0.04 -22.40 7.03
C ALA A 218 -0.57 -23.38 5.95
N LYS A 219 -1.27 -24.46 6.31
CA LYS A 219 -1.57 -25.61 5.43
C LYS A 219 -2.41 -25.28 4.18
N ASN A 220 -3.09 -24.13 4.17
CA ASN A 220 -3.97 -23.68 3.09
C ASN A 220 -3.53 -22.33 2.49
N LYS A 221 -2.26 -21.93 2.63
CA LYS A 221 -1.72 -20.70 2.02
C LYS A 221 -0.36 -20.95 1.36
N ILE A 222 -0.09 -20.25 0.26
CA ILE A 222 1.18 -20.33 -0.49
C ILE A 222 1.71 -18.93 -0.88
N PRO A 223 3.02 -18.73 -1.07
CA PRO A 223 3.56 -17.56 -1.73
C PRO A 223 3.11 -17.52 -3.20
N CYS A 224 2.62 -16.36 -3.64
CA CYS A 224 2.15 -16.15 -5.00
C CYS A 224 2.34 -14.70 -5.47
N ALA A 225 2.33 -14.52 -6.78
CA ALA A 225 2.13 -13.23 -7.43
C ALA A 225 1.26 -13.41 -8.67
N ARG A 226 0.38 -12.46 -8.96
CA ARG A 226 -0.46 -12.44 -10.16
C ARG A 226 0.14 -11.56 -11.25
N TYR A 227 0.63 -10.41 -10.84
CA TYR A 227 1.08 -9.35 -11.72
C TYR A 227 2.60 -9.31 -11.87
N VAL A 228 3.07 -8.79 -13.01
CA VAL A 228 4.50 -8.62 -13.23
C VAL A 228 5.05 -7.68 -12.14
N GLY A 229 6.17 -8.05 -11.51
CA GLY A 229 6.88 -7.22 -10.52
C GLY A 229 6.16 -7.00 -9.17
N GLN A 230 5.01 -7.63 -8.95
CA GLN A 230 4.40 -7.79 -7.63
C GLN A 230 5.34 -8.59 -6.70
N PRO A 231 5.60 -8.15 -5.45
CA PRO A 231 6.22 -8.97 -4.40
C PRO A 231 5.36 -10.19 -4.03
N MET A 232 5.92 -11.20 -3.36
CA MET A 232 5.19 -12.46 -3.13
C MET A 232 4.20 -12.30 -1.97
N THR A 233 2.90 -12.33 -2.29
CA THR A 233 1.82 -12.28 -1.30
C THR A 233 1.34 -13.68 -0.93
N SER A 234 0.54 -13.79 0.13
CA SER A 234 -0.01 -15.06 0.59
C SER A 234 -1.36 -15.35 -0.06
N CYS A 235 -1.37 -16.14 -1.15
CA CYS A 235 -2.60 -16.70 -1.69
C CYS A 235 -3.20 -17.76 -0.75
N GLU A 236 -4.49 -18.01 -0.89
CA GLU A 236 -5.14 -19.20 -0.32
C GLU A 236 -5.14 -20.35 -1.32
N VAL A 237 -5.20 -21.59 -0.82
CA VAL A 237 -5.31 -22.79 -1.66
C VAL A 237 -6.38 -23.75 -1.16
N SER A 238 -7.08 -24.34 -2.12
CA SER A 238 -7.94 -25.52 -1.97
C SER A 238 -7.45 -26.62 -2.90
N ILE A 239 -7.59 -27.88 -2.48
CA ILE A 239 -6.94 -29.02 -3.15
C ILE A 239 -7.99 -30.09 -3.43
N VAL A 240 -8.12 -30.48 -4.70
CA VAL A 240 -9.00 -31.55 -5.17
C VAL A 240 -8.14 -32.70 -5.70
N ARG A 241 -8.42 -33.93 -5.28
CA ARG A 241 -7.72 -35.15 -5.70
C ARG A 241 -8.66 -36.01 -6.57
N PRO A 242 -8.79 -35.75 -7.88
CA PRO A 242 -9.77 -36.43 -8.74
C PRO A 242 -9.49 -37.92 -9.01
N GLY A 243 -8.31 -38.44 -8.66
CA GLY A 243 -7.89 -39.83 -8.92
C GLY A 243 -6.60 -39.92 -9.72
N ASP A 244 -6.20 -41.12 -10.12
CA ASP A 244 -5.09 -41.42 -11.05
C ASP A 244 -3.73 -40.75 -10.75
N GLY A 245 -3.42 -40.42 -9.49
CA GLY A 245 -2.23 -39.65 -9.14
C GLY A 245 -2.24 -38.20 -9.66
N LYS A 246 -3.41 -37.68 -10.02
CA LYS A 246 -3.67 -36.28 -10.42
C LYS A 246 -4.19 -35.49 -9.23
N VAL A 247 -3.82 -34.21 -9.17
CA VAL A 247 -4.27 -33.26 -8.13
C VAL A 247 -4.47 -31.89 -8.76
N ALA A 248 -5.58 -31.23 -8.44
CA ALA A 248 -5.82 -29.85 -8.80
C ALA A 248 -5.64 -28.97 -7.54
N VAL A 249 -4.71 -28.02 -7.61
CA VAL A 249 -4.51 -26.99 -6.59
C VAL A 249 -5.13 -25.71 -7.12
N THR A 250 -6.28 -25.33 -6.57
CA THR A 250 -6.96 -24.07 -6.88
C THR A 250 -6.41 -22.99 -5.96
N VAL A 251 -5.65 -22.06 -6.56
CA VAL A 251 -5.06 -20.91 -5.88
C VAL A 251 -6.02 -19.72 -5.97
N THR A 252 -6.31 -19.07 -4.84
CA THR A 252 -7.14 -17.85 -4.75
C THR A 252 -6.26 -16.66 -4.39
N TRP A 253 -6.27 -15.61 -5.20
CA TRP A 253 -5.52 -14.38 -4.93
C TRP A 253 -6.26 -13.47 -3.93
N PRO A 254 -5.54 -12.66 -3.11
CA PRO A 254 -6.16 -11.67 -2.25
C PRO A 254 -6.97 -10.58 -2.99
N ASP A 255 -6.70 -10.37 -4.29
CA ASP A 255 -7.44 -9.47 -5.18
C ASP A 255 -8.65 -10.14 -5.89
N GLY A 256 -8.88 -11.42 -5.63
CA GLY A 256 -10.05 -12.17 -6.10
C GLY A 256 -9.86 -12.90 -7.44
N GLY A 257 -10.73 -13.88 -7.70
CA GLY A 257 -10.53 -14.86 -8.78
C GLY A 257 -9.56 -15.97 -8.39
N THR A 258 -9.39 -16.95 -9.28
CA THR A 258 -8.60 -18.16 -9.00
C THR A 258 -7.76 -18.62 -10.20
N ARG A 259 -6.76 -19.46 -9.91
CA ARG A 259 -5.94 -20.20 -10.87
C ARG A 259 -5.93 -21.67 -10.47
N VAL A 260 -6.42 -22.57 -11.31
CA VAL A 260 -6.25 -24.02 -11.10
C VAL A 260 -4.91 -24.45 -11.68
N ILE A 261 -4.05 -25.03 -10.86
CA ILE A 261 -2.79 -25.67 -11.25
C ILE A 261 -2.96 -27.19 -11.12
N SER A 262 -2.81 -27.90 -12.22
CA SER A 262 -2.91 -29.35 -12.28
C SER A 262 -1.55 -29.99 -12.10
N PHE A 263 -1.49 -30.99 -11.22
CA PHE A 263 -0.35 -31.86 -10.97
C PHE A 263 -0.67 -33.28 -11.44
N ALA A 264 0.34 -34.00 -11.91
CA ALA A 264 0.27 -35.43 -12.24
C ALA A 264 1.54 -36.13 -11.75
N ALA A 265 1.39 -37.31 -11.13
CA ALA A 265 2.49 -38.06 -10.51
C ALA A 265 3.36 -37.22 -9.54
N GLY A 266 2.73 -36.26 -8.85
CA GLY A 266 3.39 -35.35 -7.91
C GLY A 266 4.13 -34.16 -8.54
N LEU A 267 4.17 -34.03 -9.86
CA LEU A 267 4.83 -32.91 -10.57
C LEU A 267 3.79 -31.92 -11.14
N PRO A 268 4.11 -30.61 -11.25
CA PRO A 268 3.29 -29.64 -11.97
C PRO A 268 3.16 -30.04 -13.44
N ALA A 269 1.93 -30.09 -13.96
CA ALA A 269 1.63 -30.59 -15.30
C ALA A 269 1.01 -29.52 -16.21
N SER A 270 0.09 -28.69 -15.70
CA SER A 270 -0.55 -27.60 -16.46
C SER A 270 -1.27 -26.60 -15.54
N SER A 271 -1.90 -25.59 -16.15
CA SER A 271 -2.91 -24.75 -15.49
C SER A 271 -4.17 -24.62 -16.35
N ASP A 272 -5.21 -23.99 -15.83
CA ASP A 272 -6.42 -23.59 -16.58
C ASP A 272 -6.22 -22.36 -17.49
N ALA A 273 -5.03 -21.73 -17.49
CA ALA A 273 -4.67 -20.68 -18.43
C ALA A 273 -4.33 -21.23 -19.82
N THR A 274 -4.55 -20.42 -20.85
CA THR A 274 -4.00 -20.63 -22.20
C THR A 274 -2.54 -20.17 -22.34
N ASP A 275 -2.02 -19.47 -21.34
CA ASP A 275 -0.66 -18.94 -21.29
C ASP A 275 0.40 -20.03 -21.11
N GLU A 276 1.65 -19.69 -21.43
CA GLU A 276 2.77 -20.62 -21.30
C GLU A 276 2.99 -21.05 -19.83
N PHE A 277 2.96 -22.37 -19.60
CA PHE A 277 3.21 -22.98 -18.30
C PHE A 277 4.67 -23.43 -18.20
N ARG A 278 5.40 -22.94 -17.20
CA ARG A 278 6.79 -23.36 -16.89
C ARG A 278 6.93 -23.62 -15.40
N PHE A 279 7.80 -24.55 -15.01
CA PHE A 279 8.20 -24.69 -13.61
C PHE A 279 9.67 -25.06 -13.46
N THR A 280 10.24 -24.71 -12.31
CA THR A 280 11.46 -25.30 -11.74
C THR A 280 11.13 -25.91 -10.39
N ARG A 281 11.96 -26.84 -9.90
CA ARG A 281 11.76 -27.49 -8.59
C ARG A 281 13.05 -27.42 -7.80
N GLU A 282 12.99 -26.81 -6.61
CA GLU A 282 14.12 -26.60 -5.72
C GLU A 282 13.85 -27.36 -4.41
N GLY A 283 14.56 -28.48 -4.22
CA GLY A 283 14.29 -29.41 -3.14
C GLY A 283 12.84 -29.94 -3.22
N THR A 284 12.01 -29.54 -2.26
CA THR A 284 10.58 -29.91 -2.19
C THR A 284 9.62 -28.78 -2.58
N LEU A 285 10.09 -27.73 -3.26
CA LEU A 285 9.30 -26.56 -3.65
C LEU A 285 9.22 -26.45 -5.17
N ASN A 286 8.01 -26.36 -5.71
CA ASN A 286 7.76 -26.11 -7.12
C ASN A 286 7.58 -24.61 -7.36
N MET A 287 8.52 -23.98 -8.06
CA MET A 287 8.43 -22.59 -8.52
C MET A 287 7.78 -22.58 -9.91
N ILE A 288 6.49 -22.28 -9.95
CA ILE A 288 5.65 -22.35 -11.15
C ILE A 288 5.44 -20.93 -11.70
N ARG A 289 5.44 -20.80 -13.03
CA ARG A 289 5.15 -19.57 -13.77
C ARG A 289 4.07 -19.83 -14.81
N VAL A 290 3.12 -18.91 -14.90
CA VAL A 290 2.05 -18.93 -15.90
C VAL A 290 2.07 -17.59 -16.63
N GLY A 291 2.37 -17.65 -17.93
CA GLY A 291 2.58 -16.46 -18.76
C GLY A 291 3.74 -15.58 -18.27
N VAL A 292 3.60 -14.27 -18.45
CA VAL A 292 4.63 -13.26 -18.16
C VAL A 292 4.63 -12.77 -16.70
N SER A 293 3.55 -13.00 -15.96
CA SER A 293 3.24 -12.29 -14.71
C SER A 293 3.08 -13.19 -13.50
N GLU A 294 2.38 -14.32 -13.66
CA GLU A 294 1.95 -15.14 -12.53
C GLU A 294 3.08 -16.05 -12.04
N ARG A 295 3.20 -16.18 -10.72
CA ARG A 295 4.23 -16.97 -10.04
C ARG A 295 3.63 -17.63 -8.81
N PHE A 296 3.96 -18.89 -8.57
CA PHE A 296 3.45 -19.68 -7.45
C PHE A 296 4.56 -20.56 -6.87
N GLU A 297 4.62 -20.65 -5.55
CA GLU A 297 5.57 -21.51 -4.83
C GLU A 297 4.77 -22.60 -4.11
N ILE A 298 4.66 -23.79 -4.74
CA ILE A 298 3.82 -24.89 -4.24
C ILE A 298 4.70 -26.01 -3.67
N PRO A 299 4.68 -26.25 -2.34
CA PRO A 299 5.37 -27.38 -1.74
C PRO A 299 4.83 -28.73 -2.21
N ASP A 300 5.71 -29.70 -2.44
CA ASP A 300 5.35 -31.05 -2.89
C ASP A 300 4.29 -31.71 -2.01
N ALA A 301 4.27 -31.44 -0.70
CA ALA A 301 3.29 -31.99 0.24
C ALA A 301 1.84 -31.67 -0.16
N LEU A 302 1.59 -30.53 -0.82
CA LEU A 302 0.26 -30.18 -1.33
C LEU A 302 -0.09 -31.04 -2.57
N ALA A 303 0.89 -31.38 -3.40
CA ALA A 303 0.73 -32.28 -4.53
C ALA A 303 0.61 -33.75 -4.10
N THR A 304 1.47 -34.26 -3.22
CA THR A 304 1.49 -35.68 -2.83
C THR A 304 0.38 -36.05 -1.85
N GLY A 305 0.12 -35.21 -0.85
CA GLY A 305 -0.92 -35.43 0.18
C GLY A 305 -0.41 -35.55 1.61
N GLY A 306 0.91 -35.64 1.81
CA GLY A 306 1.54 -35.97 3.09
C GLY A 306 2.04 -37.41 3.14
#